data_AF-A0AA90NIK0-F1
#
_entry.id   AF-A0AA90NIK0-F1
#
_cell.length_a   1.000
_cell.length_b   1.000
_cell.length_c   1.000
_cell.angle_alpha   90.00
_cell.angle_beta   90.00
_cell.angle_gamma   90.00
#
_symmetry.space_group_name_H-M   'P 1'
#
loop_
_entity.id
_entity.type
_entity.pdbx_description
1 polymer ?
#
loop_
_entity_poly.entity_id
_entity_poly.type
_entity_poly.pdbx_seq_one_letter_code
_entity_poly.pdbx_strand_id
1 'polypeptide(L)'
;MQKEIAVSVGICESALSRELSRNASDDGYGAERAHALASQRRVTATRFSKTDQRYMPIIKKGLLLGWPPKNISFRMRVEVPDIALSHTTVYKRVTTNTVRGGSLYKNLPRFGKRRCKGGKRKAGRITITDRMIFPIGP
;
A
#
# COMPACT_ATOMS: atom_id res chain seq x y z
N MET A 1 -18.74 -36.52 18.20
CA MET A 1 -18.60 -36.59 16.72
C MET A 1 -17.75 -35.45 16.13
N GLN A 2 -18.21 -34.19 15.97
CA GLN A 2 -17.35 -33.13 15.36
C GLN A 2 -16.08 -32.82 16.17
N LYS A 3 -16.17 -32.83 17.50
CA LYS A 3 -15.02 -32.63 18.40
C LYS A 3 -13.92 -33.69 18.23
N GLU A 4 -14.30 -34.96 18.08
CA GLU A 4 -13.36 -36.08 17.86
C GLU A 4 -12.67 -35.96 16.50
N ILE A 5 -13.42 -35.58 15.46
CA ILE A 5 -12.87 -35.34 14.11
C ILE A 5 -11.90 -34.14 14.14
N ALA A 6 -12.22 -33.09 14.87
CA ALA A 6 -11.34 -31.94 14.99
C ALA A 6 -10.01 -32.32 15.68
N VAL A 7 -10.07 -33.15 16.74
CA VAL A 7 -8.89 -33.67 17.43
C VAL A 7 -8.04 -34.56 16.51
N SER A 8 -8.65 -35.44 15.71
CA SER A 8 -7.91 -36.32 14.80
C SER A 8 -7.23 -35.56 13.65
N VAL A 9 -7.86 -34.48 13.17
CA VAL A 9 -7.31 -33.59 12.13
C VAL A 9 -6.34 -32.54 12.70
N GLY A 10 -6.32 -32.33 14.03
CA GLY A 10 -5.44 -31.37 14.70
C GLY A 10 -5.90 -29.91 14.60
N ILE A 11 -7.22 -29.67 14.50
CA ILE A 11 -7.82 -28.33 14.45
C ILE A 11 -8.82 -28.11 15.58
N CYS A 12 -9.19 -26.85 15.85
CA CYS A 12 -10.24 -26.57 16.83
C CYS A 12 -11.64 -26.89 16.26
N GLU A 13 -12.55 -27.33 17.12
CA GLU A 13 -13.94 -27.66 16.76
C GLU A 13 -14.64 -26.50 16.05
N SER A 14 -14.41 -25.26 16.49
CA SER A 14 -14.97 -24.07 15.86
C SER A 14 -14.43 -23.82 14.45
N ALA A 15 -13.19 -24.20 14.15
CA ALA A 15 -12.66 -24.16 12.79
C ALA A 15 -13.33 -25.20 11.89
N LEU A 16 -13.48 -26.43 12.37
CA LEU A 16 -14.15 -27.50 11.63
C LEU A 16 -15.62 -27.15 11.34
N SER A 17 -16.35 -26.64 12.34
CA SER A 17 -17.73 -26.21 12.20
C SER A 17 -17.88 -25.07 11.17
N ARG A 18 -17.00 -24.05 11.23
CA ARG A 18 -16.98 -22.95 10.24
C ARG A 18 -16.61 -23.41 8.84
N GLU A 19 -15.72 -24.40 8.72
CA GLU A 19 -15.32 -24.98 7.44
C GLU A 19 -16.49 -25.74 6.81
N LEU A 20 -17.15 -26.63 7.56
CA LEU A 20 -18.33 -27.36 7.10
C LEU A 20 -19.48 -26.42 6.75
N SER A 21 -19.79 -25.45 7.60
CA SER A 21 -20.86 -24.48 7.34
C SER A 21 -20.63 -23.66 6.06
N ARG A 22 -19.39 -23.41 5.67
CA ARG A 22 -19.07 -22.65 4.47
C ARG A 22 -18.96 -23.51 3.23
N ASN A 23 -18.41 -24.71 3.35
CA ASN A 23 -17.88 -25.48 2.22
C ASN A 23 -18.52 -26.87 2.05
N ALA A 24 -19.32 -27.34 3.01
CA ALA A 24 -20.09 -28.58 2.86
C ALA A 24 -21.38 -28.33 2.04
N SER A 25 -21.85 -29.41 1.41
CA SER A 25 -23.12 -29.49 0.69
C SER A 25 -23.99 -30.58 1.31
N ASP A 26 -25.25 -30.68 0.89
CA ASP A 26 -26.17 -31.72 1.38
C ASP A 26 -25.66 -33.14 1.08
N ASP A 27 -24.87 -33.32 0.02
CA ASP A 27 -24.20 -34.58 -0.34
C ASP A 27 -22.90 -34.86 0.47
N GLY A 28 -22.54 -33.99 1.41
CA GLY A 28 -21.34 -34.12 2.24
C GLY A 28 -20.20 -33.15 1.89
N TYR A 29 -19.00 -33.48 2.38
CA TYR A 29 -17.80 -32.64 2.23
C TYR A 29 -16.90 -33.12 1.08
N GLY A 30 -16.60 -32.23 0.15
CA GLY A 30 -15.65 -32.47 -0.96
C GLY A 30 -14.53 -31.43 -0.97
N ALA A 31 -13.29 -31.87 -0.83
CA ALA A 31 -12.12 -30.99 -0.73
C ALA A 31 -11.93 -30.09 -1.97
N GLU A 32 -12.15 -30.63 -3.17
CA GLU A 32 -12.05 -29.87 -4.42
C GLU A 32 -13.08 -28.74 -4.50
N ARG A 33 -14.34 -29.04 -4.14
CA ARG A 33 -15.43 -28.06 -4.07
C ARG A 33 -15.16 -26.99 -3.02
N ALA A 34 -14.71 -27.39 -1.83
CA ALA A 34 -14.33 -26.48 -0.76
C ALA A 34 -13.25 -25.48 -1.23
N HIS A 35 -12.23 -25.99 -1.95
CA HIS A 35 -11.18 -25.17 -2.51
C HIS A 35 -11.69 -24.20 -3.59
N ALA A 36 -12.55 -24.67 -4.49
CA ALA A 36 -13.16 -23.84 -5.53
C ALA A 36 -14.00 -22.70 -4.93
N LEU A 37 -14.85 -23.00 -3.94
CA LEU A 37 -15.65 -22.01 -3.21
C LEU A 37 -14.78 -21.01 -2.46
N ALA A 38 -13.73 -21.46 -1.78
CA ALA A 38 -12.79 -20.58 -1.10
C ALA A 38 -12.06 -19.64 -2.08
N SER A 39 -11.65 -20.15 -3.23
CA SER A 39 -11.04 -19.37 -4.30
C SER A 39 -12.00 -18.37 -4.90
N GLN A 40 -13.26 -18.77 -5.16
CA GLN A 40 -14.30 -17.88 -5.65
C GLN A 40 -14.54 -16.73 -4.67
N ARG A 41 -14.73 -17.00 -3.38
CA ARG A 41 -14.88 -15.96 -2.35
C ARG A 41 -13.67 -15.03 -2.29
N ARG A 42 -12.45 -15.54 -2.47
CA ARG A 42 -11.23 -14.71 -2.48
C ARG A 42 -11.21 -13.75 -3.68
N VAL A 43 -11.66 -14.20 -4.84
CA VAL A 43 -11.72 -13.39 -6.07
C VAL A 43 -12.86 -12.38 -6.02
N THR A 44 -14.03 -12.77 -5.50
CA THR A 44 -15.22 -11.92 -5.41
C THR A 44 -15.24 -11.02 -4.20
N ALA A 45 -14.39 -11.27 -3.19
CA ALA A 45 -14.25 -10.41 -2.03
C ALA A 45 -14.02 -8.96 -2.48
N THR A 46 -14.94 -8.09 -2.09
CA THR A 46 -14.87 -6.66 -2.38
C THR A 46 -13.64 -6.08 -1.70
N ARG A 47 -12.57 -5.87 -2.47
CA ARG A 47 -11.41 -5.13 -1.98
C ARG A 47 -11.85 -3.69 -1.86
N PHE A 48 -11.78 -3.13 -0.65
CA PHE A 48 -11.94 -1.70 -0.44
C PHE A 48 -10.95 -0.96 -1.34
N SER A 49 -11.47 -0.38 -2.42
CA SER A 49 -10.69 0.38 -3.37
C SER A 49 -11.08 1.83 -3.16
N LYS A 50 -10.12 2.64 -2.74
CA LYS A 50 -10.26 4.09 -2.84
C LYS A 50 -10.23 4.43 -4.34
N THR A 51 -11.30 4.18 -5.09
CA THR A 51 -11.43 4.44 -6.54
C THR A 51 -12.14 5.77 -6.81
N ASP A 52 -11.73 6.83 -6.12
CA ASP A 52 -12.19 8.17 -6.47
C ASP A 52 -11.46 8.64 -7.74
N GLN A 53 -12.22 9.10 -8.73
CA GLN A 53 -11.68 9.66 -9.96
C GLN A 53 -10.87 10.94 -9.70
N ARG A 54 -11.14 11.66 -8.61
CA ARG A 54 -10.44 12.88 -8.18
C ARG A 54 -8.97 12.65 -7.84
N TYR A 55 -8.56 11.41 -7.52
CA TYR A 55 -7.18 11.12 -7.13
C TYR A 55 -6.17 11.33 -8.25
N MET A 56 -6.48 10.88 -9.46
CA MET A 56 -5.52 10.90 -10.57
C MET A 56 -5.17 12.33 -11.03
N PRO A 57 -6.14 13.26 -11.18
CA PRO A 57 -5.86 14.66 -11.47
C PRO A 57 -4.95 15.32 -10.42
N ILE A 58 -5.23 15.12 -9.12
CA ILE A 58 -4.45 15.71 -8.03
C ILE A 58 -3.00 15.20 -8.05
N ILE A 59 -2.82 13.88 -8.18
CA ILE A 59 -1.47 13.28 -8.24
C ILE A 59 -0.72 13.77 -9.48
N LYS A 60 -1.38 13.80 -10.65
CA LYS A 60 -0.76 14.28 -11.90
C LYS A 60 -0.33 15.75 -11.80
N LYS A 61 -1.19 16.61 -11.26
CA LYS A 61 -0.89 18.03 -11.03
C LYS A 61 0.26 18.22 -10.06
N GLY A 62 0.24 17.53 -8.91
CA GLY A 62 1.31 17.61 -7.92
C GLY A 62 2.67 17.15 -8.48
N LEU A 63 2.68 16.05 -9.24
CA LEU A 63 3.90 15.57 -9.90
C LEU A 63 4.40 16.54 -10.97
N LEU A 64 3.50 17.16 -11.75
CA LEU A 64 3.87 18.17 -12.75
C LEU A 64 4.52 19.41 -12.10
N LEU A 65 4.06 19.78 -10.91
CA LEU A 65 4.65 20.86 -10.09
C LEU A 65 5.97 20.45 -9.41
N GLY A 66 6.47 19.23 -9.65
CA GLY A 66 7.70 18.72 -9.03
C GLY A 66 7.54 18.39 -7.54
N TRP A 67 6.32 18.16 -7.05
CA TRP A 67 6.12 17.81 -5.65
C TRP A 67 6.45 16.34 -5.39
N PRO A 68 7.21 16.03 -4.32
CA PRO A 68 7.39 14.65 -3.91
C PRO A 68 6.06 14.07 -3.39
N PRO A 69 5.83 12.75 -3.50
CA PRO A 69 4.59 12.11 -3.03
C PRO A 69 4.20 12.41 -1.57
N LYS A 70 5.19 12.67 -0.71
CA LYS A 70 4.96 13.13 0.67
C LYS A 70 4.27 14.49 0.72
N ASN A 71 4.69 15.44 -0.11
CA ASN A 71 4.10 16.78 -0.18
C ASN A 71 2.71 16.73 -0.80
N ILE A 72 2.49 15.88 -1.80
CA ILE A 72 1.15 15.65 -2.37
C ILE A 72 0.20 15.16 -1.27
N SER A 73 0.62 14.18 -0.47
CA SER A 73 -0.16 13.67 0.66
C SER A 73 -0.46 14.75 1.71
N PHE A 74 0.53 15.59 2.05
CA PHE A 74 0.33 16.69 2.98
C PHE A 74 -0.66 17.74 2.44
N ARG A 75 -0.49 18.16 1.18
CA ARG A 75 -1.41 19.11 0.53
C ARG A 75 -2.82 18.58 0.43
N MET A 76 -2.99 17.29 0.11
CA MET A 76 -4.31 16.66 0.08
C MET A 76 -5.03 16.72 1.44
N ARG A 77 -4.31 16.61 2.56
CA ARG A 77 -4.92 16.75 3.90
C ARG A 77 -5.44 18.15 4.19
N VAL A 78 -4.84 19.18 3.57
CA VAL A 78 -5.20 20.58 3.77
C VAL A 78 -6.28 21.00 2.78
N GLU A 79 -6.14 20.65 1.51
CA GLU A 79 -7.04 21.11 0.43
C GLU A 79 -8.28 20.23 0.26
N VAL A 80 -8.15 18.91 0.46
CA VAL A 80 -9.22 17.95 0.17
C VAL A 80 -9.24 16.81 1.22
N PRO A 81 -9.51 17.13 2.50
CA PRO A 81 -9.37 16.18 3.61
C PRO A 81 -10.22 14.91 3.44
N ASP A 82 -11.42 15.03 2.86
CA ASP A 82 -12.38 13.93 2.65
C ASP A 82 -11.81 12.79 1.81
N ILE A 83 -10.83 13.11 0.96
CA ILE A 83 -10.18 12.17 0.06
C ILE A 83 -8.66 12.15 0.27
N ALA A 84 -8.16 12.54 1.44
CA ALA A 84 -6.72 12.55 1.65
C ALA A 84 -6.10 11.14 1.49
N LEU A 85 -5.07 11.06 0.65
CA LEU A 85 -4.28 9.82 0.45
C LEU A 85 -3.00 9.86 1.28
N SER A 86 -2.57 8.71 1.77
CA SER A 86 -1.22 8.54 2.32
C SER A 86 -0.18 8.60 1.20
N HIS A 87 1.04 9.05 1.52
CA HIS A 87 2.15 9.06 0.58
C HIS A 87 2.45 7.66 0.01
N THR A 88 2.28 6.60 0.80
CA THR A 88 2.40 5.20 0.33
C THR A 88 1.36 4.85 -0.74
N THR A 89 0.13 5.35 -0.61
CA THR A 89 -0.92 5.13 -1.61
C THR A 89 -0.64 5.90 -2.89
N VAL A 90 -0.11 7.12 -2.79
CA VAL A 90 0.36 7.90 -3.95
C VAL A 90 1.46 7.12 -4.69
N TYR A 91 2.46 6.59 -3.98
CA TYR A 91 3.51 5.74 -4.57
C TYR A 91 2.95 4.49 -5.27
N LYS A 92 2.04 3.77 -4.62
CA LYS A 92 1.37 2.61 -5.22
C LYS A 92 0.66 2.99 -6.52
N ARG A 93 -0.07 4.11 -6.53
CA ARG A 93 -0.78 4.60 -7.72
C ARG A 93 0.16 4.95 -8.87
N VAL A 94 1.28 5.59 -8.59
CA VAL A 94 2.29 5.88 -9.63
C VAL A 94 2.92 4.59 -10.17
N THR A 95 3.20 3.63 -9.30
CA THR A 95 3.73 2.32 -9.70
C THR A 95 2.71 1.56 -10.57
N THR A 96 1.43 1.54 -10.17
CA THR A 96 0.37 0.92 -10.97
C THR A 96 0.17 1.61 -12.31
N ASN A 97 0.34 2.93 -12.39
CA ASN A 97 0.30 3.64 -13.67
C ASN A 97 1.46 3.21 -14.57
N THR A 98 2.65 3.03 -14.01
CA THR A 98 3.85 2.54 -14.73
C THR A 98 3.64 1.13 -15.28
N VAL A 99 3.11 0.21 -14.47
CA VAL A 99 2.79 -1.17 -14.90
C VAL A 99 1.76 -1.19 -16.03
N ARG A 100 0.85 -0.21 -16.08
CA ARG A 100 -0.13 -0.03 -17.15
C ARG A 100 0.41 0.74 -18.38
N GLY A 101 1.72 0.97 -18.46
CA GLY A 101 2.36 1.69 -19.57
C GLY A 101 2.33 3.23 -19.46
N GLY A 102 1.90 3.78 -18.32
CA GLY A 102 1.87 5.21 -18.07
C GLY A 102 3.23 5.82 -17.72
N SER A 103 3.33 7.14 -17.84
CA SER A 103 4.58 7.91 -17.72
C SER A 103 4.69 8.77 -16.46
N LEU A 104 3.75 8.68 -15.51
CA LEU A 104 3.75 9.54 -14.31
C LEU A 104 5.02 9.44 -13.48
N TYR A 105 5.71 8.30 -13.51
CA TYR A 105 6.96 8.11 -12.78
C TYR A 105 8.08 9.06 -13.22
N LYS A 106 8.04 9.55 -14.47
CA LYS A 106 9.07 10.45 -15.04
C LYS A 106 9.07 11.81 -14.36
N ASN A 107 7.93 12.20 -13.79
CA ASN A 107 7.74 13.48 -13.12
C ASN A 107 8.09 13.43 -11.62
N LEU A 108 8.59 12.29 -11.11
CA LEU A 108 9.08 12.26 -9.73
C LEU A 108 10.39 13.05 -9.59
N PRO A 109 10.54 13.89 -8.53
CA PRO A 109 11.77 14.64 -8.28
C PRO A 109 13.01 13.76 -8.11
N ARG A 110 12.82 12.51 -7.69
CA ARG A 110 13.85 11.48 -7.64
C ARG A 110 13.31 10.22 -8.30
N PHE A 111 13.93 9.84 -9.42
CA PHE A 111 13.62 8.61 -10.14
C PHE A 111 14.85 7.70 -10.22
N GLY A 112 14.64 6.40 -9.98
CA GLY A 112 15.68 5.37 -10.14
C GLY A 112 16.66 5.22 -8.98
N LYS A 113 17.57 4.24 -9.12
CA LYS A 113 18.66 4.01 -8.16
C LYS A 113 19.69 5.12 -8.29
N ARG A 114 20.09 5.70 -7.15
CA ARG A 114 21.19 6.66 -7.10
C ARG A 114 22.46 5.91 -7.52
N ARG A 115 23.11 6.28 -8.63
CA ARG A 115 24.49 5.83 -8.89
C ARG A 115 25.36 6.44 -7.80
N CYS A 116 25.80 5.63 -6.84
CA CYS A 116 26.95 5.98 -6.02
C CYS A 116 28.12 6.08 -7.01
N LYS A 117 28.62 7.29 -7.30
CA LYS A 117 29.94 7.39 -7.94
C LYS A 117 30.92 6.79 -6.94
N GLY A 118 31.37 5.56 -7.21
CA GLY A 118 32.44 4.92 -6.47
C GLY A 118 33.64 5.87 -6.46
N GLY A 119 34.03 6.30 -5.27
CA GLY A 119 35.09 7.27 -5.09
C GLY A 119 35.09 7.74 -3.65
N LYS A 120 36.13 7.36 -2.90
CA LYS A 120 36.37 7.79 -1.52
C LYS A 120 36.31 9.31 -1.47
N ARG A 121 35.26 9.87 -0.89
CA ARG A 121 35.22 11.29 -0.53
C ARG A 121 35.39 11.37 0.97
N LYS A 122 36.59 11.74 1.42
CA LYS A 122 36.75 12.40 2.72
C LYS A 122 36.08 13.77 2.57
N ALA A 123 34.75 13.81 2.71
CA ALA A 123 34.06 15.07 2.82
C ALA A 123 34.35 15.59 4.23
N GLY A 124 35.32 16.50 4.34
CA GLY A 124 35.44 17.35 5.50
C GLY A 124 34.07 17.95 5.80
N ARG A 125 33.69 17.93 7.08
CA ARG A 125 32.44 18.48 7.59
C ARG A 125 32.38 19.94 7.18
N ILE A 126 31.57 20.29 6.17
CA ILE A 126 31.35 21.69 5.82
C ILE A 126 30.44 22.25 6.91
N THR A 127 31.02 23.02 7.83
CA THR A 127 30.26 23.92 8.69
C THR A 127 29.62 24.99 7.82
N ILE A 128 28.31 25.16 7.95
CA ILE A 128 27.61 26.31 7.37
C ILE A 128 28.21 27.56 8.05
N THR A 129 28.96 28.35 7.30
CA THR A 129 29.40 29.67 7.73
C THR A 129 28.15 30.55 7.92
N ASP A 130 28.08 31.33 9.00
CA ASP A 130 26.93 32.19 9.37
C ASP A 130 25.65 31.53 9.93
N ARG A 131 25.80 30.45 10.72
CA ARG A 131 24.72 30.04 11.64
C ARG A 131 24.59 31.01 12.82
N MET A 132 23.83 32.09 12.66
CA MET A 132 23.42 32.93 13.79
C MET A 132 22.43 32.16 14.67
N ILE A 133 22.90 31.76 15.85
CA ILE A 133 22.04 31.26 16.93
C ILE A 133 21.39 32.50 17.55
N PHE A 134 20.09 32.69 17.33
CA PHE A 134 19.35 33.71 18.08
C PHE A 134 19.28 33.28 19.55
N PRO A 135 19.77 34.08 20.51
CA PRO A 135 19.58 33.79 21.91
C PRO A 135 18.08 33.92 22.21
N ILE A 136 17.49 32.83 22.66
CA ILE A 136 16.23 32.87 23.40
C ILE A 136 16.57 33.56 24.73
N GLY A 137 16.03 34.77 24.89
CA GLY A 137 16.16 35.58 26.10
C GLY A 137 15.46 34.96 27.32
N PRO A 138 15.66 35.55 28.51
CA PRO A 138 15.45 34.90 29.81
C PRO A 138 14.02 34.43 30.08
#